data_AF-X1E3U1-F1
#
_entry.id   AF-X1E3U1-F1
#
_cell.length_a   1.000
_cell.length_b   1.000
_cell.length_c   1.000
_cell.angle_alpha   90.00
_cell.angle_beta   90.00
_cell.angle_gamma   90.00
#
_symmetry.space_group_name_H-M   'P 1'
#
loop_
_entity.id
_entity.type
_entity.pdbx_description
1 polymer ?
#
loop_
_entity_poly.entity_id
_entity_poly.type
_entity_poly.pdbx_seq_one_letter_code
_entity_poly.pdbx_strand_id
1 'polypeptide(L)'
;AKNNYCVAMTDLGGILDILVSFLGPQEIIIQMRRNPELIDTCRAIIMEKYLRLYDELQDIINKYVDGCDTWLNLWCPKRYYTMQSDFCVMLNQKYFDRFVLPDLKEQAEHMDYSFYHLDGPEQIRFLDDILKVVDGIQWVPGAKPRMPQDGADEWMPLYKKIQKAGKNIHMTIFDCPMVPKVYKQLDPKGLFVYAVFITKSLAECYLPKFMGGDGGELVDKITSWVNDNNIEKINRHTVREYTTKNNIQISKSLESQIIRDLKKDSDAFSYIPDIEKKQL
;
A
#
# COMPACT_ATOMS: atom_id res chain seq x y z
N ALA A 1 27.95 7.73 1.69
CA ALA A 1 26.56 8.21 1.60
C ALA A 1 26.15 8.63 0.17
N LYS A 2 27.07 9.07 -0.71
CA LYS A 2 26.71 9.29 -2.14
C LYS A 2 26.10 8.00 -2.72
N ASN A 3 24.89 8.10 -3.25
CA ASN A 3 24.14 7.05 -3.95
C ASN A 3 23.57 5.90 -3.09
N ASN A 4 23.34 6.11 -1.78
CA ASN A 4 22.67 5.11 -0.93
C ASN A 4 21.51 5.72 -0.12
N TYR A 5 20.72 6.56 -0.78
CA TYR A 5 19.50 7.16 -0.23
C TYR A 5 18.48 7.38 -1.37
N CYS A 6 17.19 7.31 -1.03
CA CYS A 6 16.11 7.79 -1.87
C CYS A 6 15.69 9.19 -1.38
N VAL A 7 15.17 10.01 -2.28
CA VAL A 7 14.60 11.32 -1.95
C VAL A 7 13.12 11.26 -2.23
N ALA A 8 12.31 11.50 -1.21
CA ALA A 8 10.87 11.57 -1.34
C ALA A 8 10.43 13.00 -1.61
N MET A 9 9.54 13.17 -2.59
CA MET A 9 8.80 14.42 -2.72
C MET A 9 7.89 14.59 -1.50
N THR A 10 7.85 15.81 -0.96
CA THR A 10 6.92 16.16 0.11
C THR A 10 5.48 15.95 -0.35
N ASP A 11 4.59 15.61 0.59
CA ASP A 11 3.16 15.51 0.27
C ASP A 11 2.61 16.89 -0.13
N LEU A 12 1.93 16.92 -1.27
CA LEU A 12 1.25 18.06 -1.86
C LEU A 12 -0.27 18.01 -1.62
N GLY A 13 -0.82 16.87 -1.17
CA GLY A 13 -2.26 16.69 -1.00
C GLY A 13 -3.03 16.42 -2.29
N GLY A 14 -4.35 16.33 -2.18
CA GLY A 14 -5.29 16.30 -3.30
C GLY A 14 -5.86 17.69 -3.61
N ILE A 15 -6.14 17.98 -4.88
CA ILE A 15 -6.62 19.31 -5.32
C ILE A 15 -7.87 19.76 -4.57
N LEU A 16 -8.84 18.86 -4.45
CA LEU A 16 -10.09 19.15 -3.76
C LEU A 16 -9.91 19.16 -2.23
N ASP A 17 -8.98 18.36 -1.70
CA ASP A 17 -8.67 18.33 -0.26
C ASP A 17 -7.99 19.64 0.19
N ILE A 18 -7.13 20.22 -0.66
CA ILE A 18 -6.58 21.56 -0.45
C ILE A 18 -7.72 22.57 -0.34
N LEU A 19 -8.70 22.53 -1.25
CA LEU A 19 -9.85 23.45 -1.18
C LEU A 19 -10.68 23.25 0.09
N VAL A 20 -10.89 21.99 0.51
CA VAL A 20 -11.55 21.63 1.77
C VAL A 20 -10.79 22.15 2.98
N SER A 21 -9.46 22.21 2.94
CA SER A 21 -8.66 22.73 4.06
C SER A 21 -8.92 24.21 4.39
N PHE A 22 -9.40 25.00 3.41
CA PHE A 22 -9.72 26.42 3.61
C PHE A 22 -11.11 26.66 4.25
N LEU A 23 -12.12 25.88 3.85
CA LEU A 23 -13.54 26.16 4.17
C LEU A 23 -14.21 25.07 5.00
N GLY A 24 -13.59 23.90 5.10
CA GLY A 24 -14.17 22.71 5.70
C GLY A 24 -15.14 21.97 4.78
N PRO A 25 -15.39 20.68 5.06
CA PRO A 25 -16.12 19.80 4.15
C PRO A 25 -17.58 20.22 3.95
N GLN A 26 -18.28 20.69 4.99
CA GLN A 26 -19.69 21.06 4.85
C GLN A 26 -19.88 22.26 3.91
N GLU A 27 -19.04 23.29 4.04
CA GLU A 27 -19.16 24.48 3.22
C GLU A 27 -18.85 24.17 1.76
N ILE A 28 -17.83 23.35 1.48
CA ILE A 28 -17.55 22.91 0.11
C ILE A 28 -18.75 22.20 -0.52
N ILE A 29 -19.44 21.30 0.19
CA ILE A 29 -20.65 20.63 -0.35
C ILE A 29 -21.77 21.64 -0.63
N ILE A 30 -21.97 22.63 0.25
CA ILE A 30 -22.97 23.69 0.05
C ILE A 30 -22.62 24.49 -1.20
N GLN A 31 -21.36 24.87 -1.37
CA GLN A 31 -20.88 25.65 -2.51
C GLN A 31 -20.92 24.85 -3.82
N MET A 32 -20.57 23.55 -3.81
CA MET A 32 -20.76 22.65 -4.95
C MET A 32 -22.21 22.60 -5.44
N ARG A 33 -23.19 22.80 -4.55
CA ARG A 33 -24.60 22.84 -4.92
C ARG A 33 -25.04 24.22 -5.38
N ARG A 34 -24.62 25.28 -4.69
CA ARG A 34 -25.13 26.65 -4.87
C ARG A 34 -24.34 27.46 -5.91
N ASN A 35 -23.03 27.30 -5.94
CA ASN A 35 -22.09 28.07 -6.76
C ASN A 35 -21.04 27.13 -7.39
N PRO A 36 -21.46 26.13 -8.19
CA PRO A 36 -20.54 25.11 -8.66
C PRO A 36 -19.43 25.65 -9.59
N GLU A 37 -19.70 26.74 -10.33
CA GLU A 37 -18.70 27.41 -11.18
C GLU A 37 -17.57 28.05 -10.34
N LEU A 38 -17.89 28.46 -9.11
CA LEU A 38 -16.88 28.96 -8.17
C LEU A 38 -15.95 27.84 -7.74
N ILE A 39 -16.49 26.64 -7.47
CA ILE A 39 -15.67 25.46 -7.16
C ILE A 39 -14.78 25.07 -8.35
N ASP A 40 -15.32 25.10 -9.56
CA ASP A 40 -14.52 24.85 -10.78
C ASP A 40 -13.37 25.87 -10.92
N THR A 41 -13.65 27.15 -10.68
CA THR A 41 -12.63 28.20 -10.71
C THR A 41 -11.55 28.00 -9.64
N CYS A 42 -11.94 27.72 -8.40
CA CYS A 42 -11.00 27.48 -7.31
C CYS A 42 -10.11 26.26 -7.59
N ARG A 43 -10.69 25.15 -8.07
CA ARG A 43 -9.93 23.95 -8.44
C ARG A 43 -8.93 24.22 -9.55
N ALA A 44 -9.33 24.94 -10.60
CA ALA A 44 -8.42 25.29 -11.70
C ALA A 44 -7.24 26.16 -11.23
N ILE A 45 -7.48 27.12 -10.32
CA ILE A 45 -6.41 27.92 -9.72
C ILE A 45 -5.48 27.05 -8.88
N ILE A 46 -6.02 26.15 -8.04
CA ILE A 46 -5.22 25.24 -7.23
C ILE A 46 -4.39 24.32 -8.14
N MET A 47 -4.99 23.76 -9.19
CA MET A 47 -4.32 22.88 -10.15
C MET A 47 -3.11 23.56 -10.81
N GLU A 48 -3.28 24.78 -11.33
CA GLU A 48 -2.18 25.51 -11.97
C GLU A 48 -1.01 25.74 -10.99
N LYS A 49 -1.30 26.13 -9.76
CA LYS A 49 -0.27 26.31 -8.73
C LYS A 49 0.35 24.99 -8.27
N TYR A 50 -0.46 23.95 -8.18
CA TYR A 50 -0.04 22.61 -7.78
C TYR A 50 0.96 22.04 -8.79
N LEU A 51 0.64 22.05 -10.09
CA LEU A 51 1.52 21.50 -11.12
C LEU A 51 2.83 22.29 -11.23
N ARG A 52 2.77 23.61 -11.07
CA ARG A 52 3.99 24.44 -11.01
C ARG A 52 4.87 24.07 -9.81
N LEU A 53 4.27 23.92 -8.63
CA LEU A 53 5.01 23.52 -7.42
C LEU A 53 5.61 22.12 -7.58
N TYR A 54 4.83 21.18 -8.11
CA TYR A 54 5.28 19.83 -8.45
C TYR A 54 6.50 19.89 -9.36
N ASP A 55 6.44 20.67 -10.43
CA ASP A 55 7.53 20.77 -11.40
C ASP A 55 8.80 21.35 -10.79
N GLU A 56 8.67 22.45 -10.04
CA GLU A 56 9.79 23.08 -9.36
C GLU A 56 10.46 22.11 -8.36
N LEU A 57 9.68 21.34 -7.60
CA LEU A 57 10.20 20.33 -6.67
C LEU A 57 10.87 19.16 -7.39
N GLN A 58 10.23 18.61 -8.42
CA GLN A 58 10.77 17.51 -9.21
C GLN A 58 12.08 17.91 -9.88
N ASP A 59 12.18 19.13 -10.41
CA ASP A 59 13.39 19.65 -11.03
C ASP A 59 14.52 19.89 -10.02
N ILE A 60 14.20 20.18 -8.74
CA ILE A 60 15.20 20.21 -7.66
C ILE A 60 15.72 18.79 -7.39
N ILE A 61 14.83 17.81 -7.29
CA ILE A 61 15.16 16.41 -7.00
C ILE A 61 16.04 15.80 -8.11
N ASN A 62 15.63 15.96 -9.37
CA ASN A 62 16.29 15.38 -10.55
C ASN A 62 17.73 15.87 -10.76
N LYS A 63 18.16 16.96 -10.10
CA LYS A 63 19.56 17.43 -10.13
C LYS A 63 20.51 16.53 -9.34
N TYR A 64 19.98 15.74 -8.40
CA TYR A 64 20.79 15.00 -7.44
C TYR A 64 20.57 13.49 -7.48
N VAL A 65 19.44 13.01 -7.99
CA VAL A 65 19.07 11.59 -8.04
C VAL A 65 18.31 11.25 -9.33
N ASP A 66 18.42 10.01 -9.80
CA ASP A 66 17.83 9.52 -11.07
C ASP A 66 16.34 9.10 -10.93
N GLY A 67 15.71 9.45 -9.81
CA GLY A 67 14.33 9.09 -9.50
C GLY A 67 14.01 9.40 -8.05
N CYS A 68 12.73 9.39 -7.72
CA CYS A 68 12.23 9.69 -6.39
C CYS A 68 11.09 8.79 -5.99
N ASP A 69 10.80 8.80 -4.70
CA ASP A 69 9.57 8.30 -4.11
C ASP A 69 8.67 9.48 -3.68
N THR A 70 7.51 9.14 -3.14
CA THR A 70 6.59 10.04 -2.43
C THR A 70 6.40 9.47 -1.01
N TRP A 71 5.44 10.01 -0.27
CA TRP A 71 4.99 9.42 0.99
C TRP A 71 4.55 7.94 0.85
N LEU A 72 4.27 7.44 -0.37
CA LEU A 72 3.90 6.04 -0.64
C LEU A 72 5.10 5.07 -0.54
N ASN A 73 6.35 5.54 -0.50
CA ASN A 73 7.56 4.70 -0.58
C ASN A 73 7.65 3.84 -1.86
N LEU A 74 7.06 4.32 -2.96
CA LEU A 74 7.16 3.70 -4.28
C LEU A 74 8.25 4.43 -5.07
N TRP A 75 9.40 3.80 -5.34
CA TRP A 75 10.42 4.48 -6.14
C TRP A 75 10.06 4.45 -7.64
N CYS A 76 10.22 5.59 -8.31
CA CYS A 76 10.02 5.71 -9.75
C CYS A 76 11.20 6.45 -10.41
N PRO A 77 11.73 5.95 -11.54
CA PRO A 77 12.79 6.63 -12.30
C PRO A 77 12.29 7.84 -13.10
N LYS A 78 10.98 8.06 -13.17
CA LYS A 78 10.34 9.10 -13.98
C LYS A 78 9.40 9.95 -13.13
N ARG A 79 8.82 10.99 -13.73
CA ARG A 79 7.88 11.89 -13.04
C ARG A 79 6.61 11.13 -12.69
N TYR A 80 6.33 11.02 -11.40
CA TYR A 80 5.06 10.51 -10.90
C TYR A 80 4.72 11.19 -9.58
N TYR A 81 3.49 11.03 -9.13
CA TYR A 81 3.03 11.43 -7.82
C TYR A 81 1.91 10.49 -7.35
N THR A 82 1.74 10.37 -6.03
CA THR A 82 0.62 9.63 -5.44
C THR A 82 -0.57 10.57 -5.29
N MET A 83 -1.45 10.56 -6.29
CA MET A 83 -2.66 11.38 -6.33
C MET A 83 -3.68 10.87 -5.32
N GLN A 84 -4.47 11.79 -4.77
CA GLN A 84 -5.53 11.47 -3.82
C GLN A 84 -6.71 12.46 -3.92
N SER A 85 -7.84 12.05 -3.35
CA SER A 85 -9.01 12.89 -3.15
C SER A 85 -9.83 12.34 -1.98
N ASP A 86 -9.36 12.46 -0.75
CA ASP A 86 -9.99 11.84 0.42
C ASP A 86 -11.43 12.32 0.61
N PHE A 87 -11.67 13.60 0.35
CA PHE A 87 -13.00 14.20 0.41
C PHE A 87 -14.01 13.56 -0.55
N CYS A 88 -13.56 12.84 -1.59
CA CYS A 88 -14.47 12.24 -2.57
C CYS A 88 -15.43 11.22 -1.95
N VAL A 89 -15.12 10.64 -0.78
CA VAL A 89 -16.01 9.72 -0.05
C VAL A 89 -17.36 10.36 0.30
N MET A 90 -17.41 11.69 0.42
CA MET A 90 -18.62 12.46 0.70
C MET A 90 -19.44 12.78 -0.55
N LEU A 91 -18.91 12.50 -1.74
CA LEU A 91 -19.53 12.87 -3.00
C LEU A 91 -20.39 11.72 -3.56
N ASN A 92 -21.29 12.09 -4.46
CA ASN A 92 -21.96 11.14 -5.36
C ASN A 92 -21.25 11.13 -6.72
N GLN A 93 -21.60 10.18 -7.60
CA GLN A 93 -20.98 10.04 -8.92
C GLN A 93 -20.98 11.35 -9.73
N LYS A 94 -22.11 12.05 -9.77
CA LYS A 94 -22.23 13.33 -10.50
C LYS A 94 -21.22 14.37 -10.02
N TYR A 95 -21.01 14.46 -8.71
CA TYR A 95 -20.04 15.41 -8.15
C TYR A 95 -18.61 14.92 -8.29
N PHE A 96 -18.35 13.61 -8.23
CA PHE A 96 -17.03 13.06 -8.54
C PHE A 96 -16.63 13.37 -9.99
N ASP A 97 -17.52 13.10 -10.96
CA ASP A 97 -17.28 13.32 -12.38
C ASP A 97 -16.99 14.79 -12.71
N ARG A 98 -17.63 15.71 -11.99
CA ARG A 98 -17.42 17.16 -12.19
C ARG A 98 -16.20 17.67 -11.41
N PHE A 99 -16.07 17.25 -10.16
CA PHE A 99 -15.21 17.90 -9.17
C PHE A 99 -13.91 17.17 -8.82
N VAL A 100 -13.73 15.93 -9.26
CA VAL A 100 -12.54 15.13 -8.93
C VAL A 100 -11.91 14.56 -10.19
N LEU A 101 -12.70 13.88 -11.02
CA LEU A 101 -12.19 13.18 -12.20
C LEU A 101 -11.39 14.07 -13.18
N PRO A 102 -11.78 15.33 -13.46
CA PRO A 102 -11.00 16.20 -14.33
C PRO A 102 -9.61 16.51 -13.75
N ASP A 103 -9.51 16.68 -12.43
CA ASP A 103 -8.25 17.02 -11.76
C ASP A 103 -7.32 15.81 -11.75
N LEU A 104 -7.86 14.60 -11.56
CA LEU A 104 -7.08 13.36 -11.67
C LEU A 104 -6.56 13.17 -13.09
N LYS A 105 -7.37 13.50 -14.10
CA LYS A 105 -6.97 13.40 -15.50
C LYS A 105 -5.85 14.36 -15.84
N GLU A 106 -5.97 15.62 -15.45
CA GLU A 106 -4.96 16.64 -15.71
C GLU A 106 -3.63 16.31 -14.99
N GLN A 107 -3.68 15.86 -13.74
CA GLN A 107 -2.48 15.37 -13.03
C GLN A 107 -1.84 14.18 -13.74
N ALA A 108 -2.63 13.17 -14.11
CA ALA A 108 -2.12 11.98 -14.78
C ALA A 108 -1.50 12.29 -16.15
N GLU A 109 -2.06 13.23 -16.91
CA GLU A 109 -1.53 13.68 -18.20
C GLU A 109 -0.26 14.53 -18.07
N HIS A 110 -0.04 15.18 -16.91
CA HIS A 110 1.17 15.99 -16.64
C HIS A 110 2.38 15.15 -16.22
N MET A 111 2.18 13.87 -15.85
CA MET A 111 3.22 12.97 -15.33
C MET A 111 3.51 11.81 -16.29
N ASP A 112 4.67 11.16 -16.14
CA ASP A 112 4.99 9.94 -16.91
C ASP A 112 4.21 8.72 -16.39
N TYR A 113 3.95 8.69 -15.09
CA TYR A 113 3.16 7.67 -14.43
C TYR A 113 2.24 8.28 -13.38
N SER A 114 1.12 7.61 -13.15
CA SER A 114 0.07 8.07 -12.27
C SER A 114 -0.35 6.98 -11.30
N PHE A 115 -0.37 7.29 -10.00
CA PHE A 115 -0.76 6.36 -8.96
C PHE A 115 -1.82 6.99 -8.09
N TYR A 116 -2.91 6.27 -7.79
CA TYR A 116 -4.00 6.79 -6.98
C TYR A 116 -4.10 6.09 -5.62
N HIS A 117 -4.22 6.89 -4.57
CA HIS A 117 -4.52 6.46 -3.21
C HIS A 117 -6.02 6.17 -3.05
N LEU A 118 -6.40 4.90 -3.14
CA LEU A 118 -7.78 4.46 -2.92
C LEU A 118 -7.99 4.15 -1.43
N ASP A 119 -8.30 5.20 -0.66
CA ASP A 119 -8.51 5.10 0.78
C ASP A 119 -9.96 4.79 1.16
N GLY A 120 -10.16 3.55 1.59
CA GLY A 120 -11.39 3.08 2.17
C GLY A 120 -12.40 2.52 1.16
N PRO A 121 -13.28 1.61 1.62
CA PRO A 121 -14.31 0.99 0.78
C PRO A 121 -15.26 2.00 0.13
N GLU A 122 -15.45 3.16 0.76
CA GLU A 122 -16.32 4.22 0.28
C GLU A 122 -15.90 4.79 -1.07
N GLN A 123 -14.61 4.70 -1.44
CA GLN A 123 -14.10 5.18 -2.73
C GLN A 123 -14.25 4.15 -3.86
N ILE A 124 -14.45 2.85 -3.55
CA ILE A 124 -14.53 1.77 -4.56
C ILE A 124 -15.61 2.06 -5.62
N ARG A 125 -16.66 2.80 -5.25
CA ARG A 125 -17.74 3.19 -6.18
C ARG A 125 -17.25 4.02 -7.38
N PHE A 126 -16.13 4.73 -7.24
CA PHE A 126 -15.52 5.56 -8.28
C PHE A 126 -14.39 4.86 -9.04
N LEU A 127 -14.06 3.62 -8.65
CA LEU A 127 -12.88 2.92 -9.15
C LEU A 127 -12.89 2.74 -10.67
N ASP A 128 -14.05 2.50 -11.28
CA ASP A 128 -14.13 2.30 -12.73
C ASP A 128 -13.72 3.53 -13.53
N ASP A 129 -13.93 4.73 -12.98
CA ASP A 129 -13.50 5.98 -13.62
C ASP A 129 -12.03 6.27 -13.33
N ILE A 130 -11.58 6.02 -12.10
CA ILE A 130 -10.18 6.16 -11.70
C ILE A 130 -9.28 5.25 -12.56
N LEU A 131 -9.67 3.98 -12.77
CA LEU A 131 -8.90 3.03 -13.58
C LEU A 131 -8.75 3.47 -15.05
N LYS A 132 -9.59 4.35 -15.58
CA LYS A 132 -9.42 4.87 -16.95
C LYS A 132 -8.29 5.89 -17.04
N VAL A 133 -7.93 6.50 -15.92
CA VAL A 133 -7.03 7.65 -15.86
C VAL A 133 -5.64 7.26 -15.34
N VAL A 134 -5.56 6.32 -14.40
CA VAL A 134 -4.32 6.09 -13.65
C VAL A 134 -3.58 4.82 -14.07
N ASP A 135 -2.27 4.72 -13.80
CA ASP A 135 -1.44 3.55 -14.09
C ASP A 135 -1.43 2.51 -12.96
N GLY A 136 -1.71 2.94 -11.74
CA GLY A 136 -1.78 2.05 -10.59
C GLY A 136 -2.62 2.58 -9.43
N ILE A 137 -2.97 1.66 -8.55
CA ILE A 137 -3.80 1.88 -7.37
C ILE A 137 -3.04 1.43 -6.14
N GLN A 138 -2.94 2.29 -5.14
CA GLN A 138 -2.72 1.85 -3.77
C GLN A 138 -4.09 1.56 -3.17
N TRP A 139 -4.27 0.35 -2.64
CA TRP A 139 -5.47 0.02 -1.89
C TRP A 139 -5.22 0.18 -0.39
N VAL A 140 -6.13 0.87 0.30
CA VAL A 140 -6.14 0.95 1.77
C VAL A 140 -7.54 0.62 2.26
N PRO A 141 -7.75 -0.49 3.01
CA PRO A 141 -9.08 -0.87 3.48
C PRO A 141 -9.60 0.00 4.65
N GLY A 142 -8.72 0.80 5.26
CA GLY A 142 -9.00 1.62 6.43
C GLY A 142 -8.90 0.86 7.76
N ALA A 143 -8.94 1.62 8.87
CA ALA A 143 -8.66 1.13 10.22
C ALA A 143 -9.91 0.82 11.07
N LYS A 144 -11.09 0.71 10.45
CA LYS A 144 -12.33 0.45 11.22
C LYS A 144 -12.24 -0.93 11.92
N PRO A 145 -12.79 -1.08 13.15
CA PRO A 145 -12.79 -2.37 13.83
C PRO A 145 -13.42 -3.47 12.98
N ARG A 146 -12.74 -4.62 12.89
CA ARG A 146 -13.13 -5.80 12.09
C ARG A 146 -13.12 -5.58 10.58
N MET A 147 -12.54 -4.49 10.08
CA MET A 147 -12.33 -4.31 8.65
C MET A 147 -11.31 -5.34 8.16
N PRO A 148 -11.63 -6.16 7.13
CA PRO A 148 -10.65 -7.03 6.49
C PRO A 148 -9.46 -6.18 6.03
N GLN A 149 -8.25 -6.58 6.43
CA GLN A 149 -7.03 -5.84 6.11
C GLN A 149 -6.54 -6.20 4.70
N ASP A 150 -5.53 -5.47 4.23
CA ASP A 150 -4.97 -5.64 2.89
C ASP A 150 -4.48 -7.09 2.69
N GLY A 151 -4.74 -7.67 1.52
CA GLY A 151 -4.45 -9.08 1.23
C GLY A 151 -5.53 -10.08 1.67
N ALA A 152 -6.58 -9.64 2.38
CA ALA A 152 -7.71 -10.50 2.75
C ALA A 152 -8.52 -10.98 1.53
N ASP A 153 -9.22 -12.12 1.65
CA ASP A 153 -9.95 -12.73 0.54
C ASP A 153 -11.09 -11.85 0.03
N GLU A 154 -11.68 -11.07 0.93
CA GLU A 154 -12.75 -10.10 0.67
C GLU A 154 -12.32 -9.05 -0.37
N TRP A 155 -11.03 -8.73 -0.43
CA TRP A 155 -10.47 -7.76 -1.39
C TRP A 155 -9.92 -8.40 -2.67
N MET A 156 -9.86 -9.74 -2.77
CA MET A 156 -9.39 -10.41 -3.99
C MET A 156 -10.18 -10.05 -5.25
N PRO A 157 -11.52 -9.89 -5.22
CA PRO A 157 -12.27 -9.38 -6.36
C PRO A 157 -11.83 -7.98 -6.80
N LEU A 158 -11.50 -7.10 -5.84
CA LEU A 158 -11.01 -5.74 -6.09
C LEU A 158 -9.65 -5.77 -6.78
N TYR A 159 -8.67 -6.51 -6.24
CA TYR A 159 -7.34 -6.61 -6.87
C TYR A 159 -7.42 -7.20 -8.28
N LYS A 160 -8.21 -8.27 -8.47
CA LYS A 160 -8.40 -8.87 -9.80
C LYS A 160 -9.05 -7.90 -10.79
N LYS A 161 -9.97 -7.03 -10.33
CA LYS A 161 -10.55 -5.96 -11.15
C LYS A 161 -9.48 -4.96 -11.59
N ILE A 162 -8.60 -4.53 -10.69
CA ILE A 162 -7.49 -3.61 -10.98
C ILE A 162 -6.51 -4.24 -11.99
N GLN A 163 -6.09 -5.50 -11.78
CA GLN A 163 -5.21 -6.22 -12.72
C GLN A 163 -5.86 -6.42 -14.09
N LYS A 164 -7.16 -6.74 -14.14
CA LYS A 164 -7.90 -6.89 -15.40
C LYS A 164 -7.94 -5.59 -16.21
N ALA A 165 -7.91 -4.43 -15.54
CA ALA A 165 -7.77 -3.13 -16.19
C ALA A 165 -6.31 -2.81 -16.60
N GLY A 166 -5.37 -3.73 -16.38
CA GLY A 166 -3.97 -3.58 -16.72
C GLY A 166 -3.19 -2.66 -15.79
N LYS A 167 -3.69 -2.42 -14.57
CA LYS A 167 -3.13 -1.44 -13.64
C LYS A 167 -2.30 -2.11 -12.55
N ASN A 168 -1.29 -1.39 -12.10
CA ASN A 168 -0.41 -1.81 -11.00
C ASN A 168 -1.14 -1.72 -9.66
N ILE A 169 -0.70 -2.50 -8.69
CA ILE A 169 -1.26 -2.53 -7.33
C ILE A 169 -0.13 -2.33 -6.33
N HIS A 170 -0.30 -1.34 -5.45
CA HIS A 170 0.49 -1.21 -4.23
C HIS A 170 -0.36 -1.65 -3.04
N MET A 171 0.18 -2.53 -2.22
CA MET A 171 -0.47 -3.04 -1.01
C MET A 171 0.50 -3.08 0.17
N THR A 172 -0.06 -2.93 1.36
CA THR A 172 0.65 -2.93 2.65
C THR A 172 0.12 -4.08 3.49
N ILE A 173 0.85 -5.19 3.53
CA ILE A 173 0.48 -6.40 4.28
C ILE A 173 1.27 -6.44 5.59
N PHE A 174 0.58 -6.17 6.69
CA PHE A 174 1.16 -6.25 8.03
C PHE A 174 1.17 -7.67 8.60
N ASP A 175 0.17 -8.51 8.25
CA ASP A 175 0.17 -9.94 8.57
C ASP A 175 1.02 -10.69 7.55
N CYS A 176 2.34 -10.68 7.79
CA CYS A 176 3.34 -11.19 6.86
C CYS A 176 3.11 -12.64 6.36
N PRO A 177 2.62 -13.58 7.19
CA PRO A 177 2.19 -14.90 6.74
C PRO A 177 1.16 -14.91 5.60
N MET A 178 0.43 -13.82 5.36
CA MET A 178 -0.52 -13.69 4.25
C MET A 178 0.15 -13.33 2.91
N VAL A 179 1.36 -12.78 2.89
CA VAL A 179 2.05 -12.37 1.65
C VAL A 179 2.08 -13.51 0.60
N PRO A 180 2.40 -14.78 0.97
CA PRO A 180 2.34 -15.91 0.05
C PRO A 180 0.99 -16.19 -0.57
N LYS A 181 -0.09 -15.95 0.16
CA LYS A 181 -1.44 -16.12 -0.35
C LYS A 181 -1.73 -15.13 -1.48
N VAL A 182 -1.22 -13.91 -1.37
CA VAL A 182 -1.50 -12.84 -2.33
C VAL A 182 -0.81 -13.09 -3.67
N TYR A 183 0.51 -13.31 -3.69
CA TYR A 183 1.20 -13.56 -4.96
C TYR A 183 0.89 -14.94 -5.58
N LYS A 184 0.23 -15.86 -4.85
CA LYS A 184 -0.35 -17.10 -5.41
C LYS A 184 -1.71 -16.88 -6.09
N GLN A 185 -2.44 -15.84 -5.70
CA GLN A 185 -3.78 -15.53 -6.22
C GLN A 185 -3.81 -14.40 -7.26
N LEU A 186 -2.79 -13.56 -7.28
CA LEU A 186 -2.64 -12.41 -8.18
C LEU A 186 -1.48 -12.62 -9.16
N ASP A 187 -1.54 -11.97 -10.31
CA ASP A 187 -0.39 -11.90 -11.23
C ASP A 187 0.75 -11.11 -10.55
N PRO A 188 1.98 -11.64 -10.44
CA PRO A 188 3.10 -10.89 -9.85
C PRO A 188 3.50 -9.65 -10.69
N LYS A 189 3.10 -9.57 -11.96
CA LYS A 189 3.40 -8.40 -12.79
C LYS A 189 2.60 -7.18 -12.30
N GLY A 190 3.32 -6.10 -11.97
CA GLY A 190 2.72 -4.85 -11.50
C GLY A 190 2.23 -4.89 -10.06
N LEU A 191 2.58 -5.93 -9.30
CA LEU A 191 2.24 -6.08 -7.89
C LEU A 191 3.41 -5.64 -7.01
N PHE A 192 3.20 -4.60 -6.21
CA PHE A 192 4.12 -4.14 -5.19
C PHE A 192 3.53 -4.44 -3.81
N VAL A 193 4.26 -5.21 -2.99
CA VAL A 193 3.85 -5.59 -1.63
C VAL A 193 4.85 -5.05 -0.63
N TYR A 194 4.41 -4.09 0.19
CA TYR A 194 5.12 -3.68 1.38
C TYR A 194 4.76 -4.60 2.54
N ALA A 195 5.77 -5.21 3.16
CA ALA A 195 5.62 -6.07 4.32
C ALA A 195 6.84 -5.93 5.24
N VAL A 196 6.64 -6.13 6.56
CA VAL A 196 7.68 -5.88 7.57
C VAL A 196 8.04 -7.16 8.31
N PHE A 197 9.27 -7.64 8.09
CA PHE A 197 9.81 -8.79 8.80
C PHE A 197 10.86 -8.36 9.83
N ILE A 198 10.84 -8.98 11.01
CA ILE A 198 11.78 -8.67 12.09
C ILE A 198 13.24 -9.02 11.70
N THR A 199 13.44 -10.03 10.86
CA THR A 199 14.78 -10.44 10.42
C THR A 199 14.81 -10.67 8.92
N LYS A 200 15.97 -10.40 8.31
CA LYS A 200 16.23 -10.68 6.90
C LYS A 200 15.97 -12.15 6.54
N SER A 201 16.41 -13.10 7.38
CA SER A 201 16.19 -14.53 7.09
C SER A 201 14.71 -14.94 7.11
N LEU A 202 13.87 -14.27 7.91
CA LEU A 202 12.43 -14.51 7.87
C LEU A 202 11.84 -13.94 6.57
N ALA A 203 12.22 -12.72 6.19
CA ALA A 203 11.81 -12.12 4.93
C ALA A 203 12.16 -13.02 3.74
N GLU A 204 13.39 -13.54 3.70
CA GLU A 204 13.86 -14.46 2.66
C GLU A 204 13.03 -15.75 2.58
N CYS A 205 12.54 -16.27 3.71
CA CYS A 205 11.66 -17.43 3.75
C CYS A 205 10.33 -17.14 3.03
N TYR A 206 9.72 -15.99 3.32
CA TYR A 206 8.42 -15.60 2.76
C TYR A 206 8.48 -15.07 1.33
N LEU A 207 9.68 -14.96 0.73
CA LEU A 207 9.81 -14.65 -0.69
C LEU A 207 9.17 -15.76 -1.57
N PRO A 208 8.64 -15.41 -2.75
CA PRO A 208 8.22 -16.39 -3.73
C PRO A 208 9.35 -17.35 -4.14
N LYS A 209 8.98 -18.57 -4.57
CA LYS A 209 9.95 -19.59 -5.03
C LYS A 209 10.84 -19.10 -6.18
N PHE A 210 10.32 -18.28 -7.08
CA PHE A 210 11.11 -17.71 -8.18
C PHE A 210 12.13 -16.65 -7.74
N MET A 211 12.04 -16.16 -6.49
CA MET A 211 13.00 -15.25 -5.85
C MET A 211 13.93 -15.95 -4.86
N GLY A 212 13.88 -17.28 -4.77
CA GLY A 212 14.73 -18.08 -3.88
C GLY A 212 14.20 -18.30 -2.46
N GLY A 213 12.96 -17.85 -2.16
CA GLY A 213 12.27 -18.22 -0.93
C GLY A 213 11.47 -19.52 -1.06
N ASP A 214 10.71 -19.88 -0.02
CA ASP A 214 9.80 -21.02 -0.05
C ASP A 214 8.33 -20.62 0.17
N GLY A 215 8.07 -19.32 0.26
CA GLY A 215 6.76 -18.76 0.54
C GLY A 215 6.23 -19.09 1.92
N GLY A 216 7.11 -19.20 2.91
CA GLY A 216 6.74 -19.50 4.29
C GLY A 216 6.43 -20.97 4.56
N GLU A 217 6.54 -21.85 3.56
CA GLU A 217 6.17 -23.27 3.69
C GLU A 217 6.92 -23.98 4.83
N LEU A 218 8.18 -23.64 5.08
CA LEU A 218 8.94 -24.18 6.22
C LEU A 218 8.36 -23.73 7.55
N VAL A 219 8.00 -22.45 7.69
CA VAL A 219 7.42 -21.90 8.91
C VAL A 219 6.06 -22.54 9.17
N ASP A 220 5.22 -22.66 8.14
CA ASP A 220 3.92 -23.32 8.22
C ASP A 220 4.05 -24.79 8.64
N LYS A 221 4.96 -25.55 8.01
CA LYS A 221 5.16 -26.96 8.34
C LYS A 221 5.67 -27.18 9.77
N ILE A 222 6.56 -26.32 10.26
CA ILE A 222 7.02 -26.38 11.65
C ILE A 222 5.86 -26.06 12.59
N THR A 223 5.03 -25.06 12.25
CA THR A 223 3.86 -24.66 13.03
C THR A 223 2.83 -25.77 13.11
N SER A 224 2.47 -26.38 11.98
CA SER A 224 1.59 -27.56 11.94
C SER A 224 2.18 -28.72 12.75
N TRP A 225 3.47 -29.01 12.61
CA TRP A 225 4.10 -30.09 13.35
C TRP A 225 4.07 -29.86 14.88
N VAL A 226 4.32 -28.63 15.34
CA VAL A 226 4.22 -28.27 16.76
C VAL A 226 2.80 -28.48 17.30
N ASN A 227 1.80 -28.05 16.53
CA ASN A 227 0.39 -28.19 16.89
C ASN A 227 -0.07 -29.65 16.88
N ASP A 228 0.23 -30.40 15.82
CA ASP A 228 -0.17 -31.81 15.65
C ASP A 228 0.44 -32.72 16.73
N ASN A 229 1.60 -32.36 17.29
CA ASN A 229 2.29 -33.10 18.33
C ASN A 229 2.03 -32.53 19.74
N ASN A 230 1.13 -31.56 19.90
CA ASN A 230 0.80 -30.90 21.18
C ASN A 230 2.05 -30.46 21.97
N ILE A 231 3.04 -29.87 21.28
CA ILE A 231 4.31 -29.50 21.91
C ILE A 231 4.13 -28.23 22.75
N GLU A 232 3.95 -28.38 24.06
CA GLU A 232 3.73 -27.26 24.98
C GLU A 232 4.95 -26.35 25.15
N LYS A 233 6.18 -26.91 25.08
CA LYS A 233 7.42 -26.18 25.33
C LYS A 233 8.16 -25.87 24.03
N ILE A 234 7.89 -24.69 23.47
CA ILE A 234 8.52 -24.21 22.25
C ILE A 234 9.92 -23.65 22.56
N ASN A 235 10.96 -24.34 22.10
CA ASN A 235 12.35 -23.91 22.25
C ASN A 235 13.21 -24.33 21.04
N ARG A 236 14.53 -24.09 21.09
CA ARG A 236 15.44 -24.45 19.99
C ARG A 236 15.45 -25.95 19.68
N HIS A 237 15.32 -26.80 20.70
CA HIS A 237 15.23 -28.25 20.49
C HIS A 237 14.03 -28.61 19.62
N THR A 238 12.87 -27.99 19.85
CA THR A 238 11.65 -28.21 19.06
C THR A 238 11.88 -27.96 17.57
N VAL A 239 12.43 -26.81 17.21
CA VAL A 239 12.70 -26.47 15.81
C VAL A 239 13.81 -27.34 15.22
N ARG A 240 14.84 -27.68 16.01
CA ARG A 240 15.92 -28.58 15.59
C ARG A 240 15.48 -30.01 15.36
N GLU A 241 14.55 -30.50 16.17
CA GLU A 241 13.99 -31.83 16.02
C GLU A 241 13.30 -31.96 14.66
N TYR A 242 12.42 -31.01 14.32
CA TYR A 242 11.78 -30.96 13.02
C TYR A 242 12.80 -30.85 11.88
N THR A 243 13.71 -29.88 11.95
CA THR A 243 14.67 -29.63 10.87
C THR A 243 15.65 -30.78 10.68
N THR A 244 16.12 -31.42 11.74
CA THR A 244 17.00 -32.61 11.67
C THR A 244 16.26 -33.80 11.07
N LYS A 245 15.03 -34.07 11.52
CA LYS A 245 14.20 -35.17 10.99
C LYS A 245 13.93 -35.04 9.49
N ASN A 246 13.89 -33.81 8.98
CA ASN A 246 13.62 -33.51 7.57
C ASN A 246 14.86 -33.12 6.75
N ASN A 247 16.07 -33.24 7.31
CA ASN A 247 17.34 -32.84 6.67
C ASN A 247 17.35 -31.39 6.16
N ILE A 248 16.77 -30.46 6.93
CA ILE A 248 16.68 -29.04 6.62
C ILE A 248 17.73 -28.26 7.41
N GLN A 249 18.48 -27.39 6.75
CA GLN A 249 19.42 -26.48 7.40
C GLN A 249 18.86 -25.06 7.41
N ILE A 250 18.83 -24.44 8.59
CA ILE A 250 18.38 -23.05 8.77
C ILE A 250 19.40 -22.22 9.54
N SER A 251 19.37 -20.90 9.34
CA SER A 251 20.21 -19.97 10.09
C SER A 251 19.77 -19.87 11.56
N LYS A 252 20.69 -19.55 12.47
CA LYS A 252 20.37 -19.30 13.90
C LYS A 252 19.37 -18.15 14.08
N SER A 253 19.39 -17.19 13.16
CA SER A 253 18.46 -16.04 13.16
C SER A 253 17.03 -16.51 12.85
N LEU A 254 16.88 -17.32 11.80
CA LEU A 254 15.59 -17.89 11.40
C LEU A 254 15.03 -18.81 12.49
N GLU A 255 15.86 -19.70 13.05
CA GLU A 255 15.50 -20.55 14.19
C GLU A 255 14.93 -19.74 15.36
N SER A 256 15.65 -18.69 15.77
CA SER A 256 15.24 -17.86 16.91
C SER A 256 13.93 -17.10 16.64
N GLN A 257 13.69 -16.71 15.38
CA GLN A 257 12.48 -15.99 15.00
C GLN A 257 11.27 -16.92 14.92
N ILE A 258 11.39 -18.10 14.30
CA ILE A 258 10.33 -19.12 14.28
C ILE A 258 9.86 -19.45 15.70
N ILE A 259 10.79 -19.60 16.65
CA ILE A 259 10.45 -19.83 18.07
C ILE A 259 9.65 -18.66 18.66
N ARG A 260 9.95 -17.42 18.30
CA ARG A 260 9.19 -16.26 18.77
C ARG A 260 7.79 -16.23 18.19
N ASP A 261 7.66 -16.51 16.90
CA ASP A 261 6.38 -16.49 16.19
C ASP A 261 5.47 -17.60 16.70
N LEU A 262 6.00 -18.80 16.90
CA LEU A 262 5.30 -19.93 17.52
C LEU A 262 4.87 -19.68 18.97
N LYS A 263 5.57 -18.81 19.71
CA LYS A 263 5.24 -18.46 21.10
C LYS A 263 4.20 -17.34 21.22
N LYS A 264 3.98 -16.57 20.16
CA LYS A 264 2.97 -15.53 20.17
C LYS A 264 1.62 -16.20 19.99
N ASP A 265 0.68 -15.92 20.90
CA ASP A 265 -0.73 -16.10 20.58
C ASP A 265 -1.04 -15.29 19.33
N SER A 266 -1.95 -15.81 18.50
CA SER A 266 -2.30 -15.41 17.14
C SER A 266 -2.88 -13.99 17.01
N ASP A 267 -2.25 -12.99 17.61
CA ASP A 267 -2.63 -11.58 17.48
C ASP A 267 -1.92 -11.03 16.23
N ALA A 268 -2.72 -10.79 15.19
CA ALA A 268 -2.29 -10.40 13.85
C ALA A 268 -1.45 -9.09 13.81
N PHE A 269 -1.47 -8.32 14.89
CA PHE A 269 -0.73 -7.05 15.04
C PHE A 269 0.52 -7.15 15.92
N SER A 270 0.90 -8.37 16.33
CA SER A 270 2.06 -8.60 17.22
C SER A 270 3.42 -8.34 16.54
N TYR A 271 3.45 -8.14 15.23
CA TYR A 271 4.66 -7.82 14.45
C TYR A 271 4.94 -6.32 14.35
N ILE A 272 3.95 -5.48 14.68
CA ILE A 272 4.04 -4.01 14.63
C ILE A 272 4.47 -3.49 16.01
N PRO A 273 5.62 -2.80 16.14
CA PRO A 273 5.98 -2.08 17.36
C PRO A 273 4.88 -1.06 17.73
N ASP A 274 4.58 -0.87 19.01
CA ASP A 274 3.48 0.02 19.47
C ASP A 274 3.57 1.49 18.97
N ILE A 275 4.71 1.89 18.39
CA ILE A 275 4.92 3.20 17.78
C ILE A 275 4.16 3.34 16.45
N GLU A 276 4.09 2.28 15.64
CA GLU A 276 3.39 2.29 14.34
C GLU A 276 1.87 2.08 14.51
N LYS A 277 1.43 1.44 15.60
CA LYS A 277 -0.01 1.34 15.96
C LYS A 277 -0.66 2.69 16.25
N LYS A 278 0.12 3.73 16.55
CA LYS A 278 -0.39 5.09 16.82
C LYS A 278 -0.55 5.93 15.55
N GLN A 279 -0.09 5.43 14.40
CA GLN A 279 -0.22 6.07 13.09
C GLN A 279 -1.25 5.36 12.19
N LEU A 280 -1.91 4.31 12.71
CA LEU A 280 -2.99 3.55 12.07
C LEU A 280 -4.34 3.88 12.71
#